data_AF-A0A1H9VDI0-F1
#
_entry.id   AF-A0A1H9VDI0-F1
#
_cell.length_a   1.000
_cell.length_b   1.000
_cell.length_c   1.000
_cell.angle_alpha   90.00
_cell.angle_beta   90.00
_cell.angle_gamma   90.00
#
_symmetry.space_group_name_H-M   'P 1'
#
loop_
_entity.id
_entity.type
_entity.pdbx_description
1 polymer ?
#
loop_
_entity_poly.entity_id
_entity_poly.type
_entity_poly.pdbx_seq_one_letter_code
_entity_poly.pdbx_strand_id
1 'polypeptide(L)'
;MSASTKRVDPDIHDVKKHVPPGRKRAPFFRYIRINLPHLTRAVLLFVIGLLGVCAFYVSAQDFDIFVGSDTVLYFVAGLSLAFVLYGMIFYKQRVWDFGLLPAFAALFTYAGGLFGTAPYVWNGAELYTAAAWNTMMFCGFGYLLLRWAIGYGVLVAYPDSQGFED
;
A
#
# COMPACT_ATOMS: atom_id res chain seq x y z
N MET A 1 12.78 -67.46 9.62
CA MET A 1 12.93 -66.08 10.14
C MET A 1 13.25 -65.17 8.97
N SER A 2 12.27 -64.45 8.45
CA SER A 2 12.47 -63.45 7.39
C SER A 2 12.18 -62.08 7.99
N ALA A 3 13.22 -61.26 8.15
CA ALA A 3 13.09 -59.91 8.67
C ALA A 3 12.42 -59.03 7.60
N SER A 4 11.19 -58.60 7.87
CA SER A 4 10.49 -57.59 7.06
C SER A 4 11.22 -56.26 7.21
N THR A 5 11.91 -55.83 6.14
CA THR A 5 12.45 -54.49 6.02
C THR A 5 11.27 -53.51 5.97
N LYS A 6 10.99 -52.82 7.07
CA LYS A 6 10.08 -51.67 7.11
C LYS A 6 10.52 -50.69 6.02
N ARG A 7 9.74 -50.62 4.94
CA ARG A 7 9.80 -49.55 3.95
C ARG A 7 9.62 -48.24 4.72
N VAL A 8 10.68 -47.43 4.78
CA VAL A 8 10.57 -46.05 5.24
C VAL A 8 9.70 -45.35 4.20
N ASP A 9 8.45 -45.06 4.57
CA ASP A 9 7.57 -44.24 3.76
C ASP A 9 8.24 -42.86 3.62
N PRO A 10 8.62 -42.41 2.41
CA PRO A 10 9.19 -41.10 2.20
C PRO A 10 8.07 -40.07 2.23
N ASP A 11 7.33 -40.03 3.34
CA ASP A 11 6.14 -39.22 3.50
C ASP A 11 6.57 -37.77 3.77
N ILE A 12 7.07 -37.14 2.69
CA ILE A 12 7.38 -35.71 2.59
C ILE A 12 6.11 -34.89 2.91
N HIS A 13 4.93 -35.52 2.86
CA HIS A 13 3.66 -34.93 3.25
C HIS A 13 3.52 -34.72 4.77
N ASP A 14 4.13 -35.56 5.62
CA ASP A 14 3.96 -35.46 7.07
C ASP A 14 4.84 -34.37 7.72
N VAL A 15 5.98 -34.06 7.08
CA VAL A 15 6.83 -32.92 7.48
C VAL A 15 6.11 -31.59 7.25
N LYS A 16 5.22 -31.51 6.24
CA LYS A 16 4.44 -30.29 5.96
C LYS A 16 3.30 -30.06 6.96
N LYS A 17 2.86 -31.08 7.69
CA LYS A 17 1.82 -30.96 8.73
C LYS A 17 2.28 -30.22 9.98
N HIS A 18 3.58 -30.26 10.28
CA HIS A 18 4.17 -29.67 11.48
C HIS A 18 4.88 -28.33 11.24
N VAL A 19 4.84 -27.83 10.00
CA VAL A 19 5.29 -26.47 9.71
C VAL A 19 4.05 -25.58 9.75
N PRO A 20 3.82 -24.82 10.84
CA PRO A 20 2.69 -23.90 10.88
C PRO A 20 2.79 -22.95 9.68
N PRO A 21 1.67 -22.71 8.96
CA PRO A 21 1.65 -21.79 7.84
C PRO A 21 2.19 -20.43 8.31
N GLY A 22 3.18 -19.89 7.59
CA GLY A 22 3.89 -18.66 7.97
C GLY A 22 5.36 -18.82 8.36
N ARG A 23 5.89 -20.05 8.54
CA ARG A 23 7.32 -20.28 8.88
C ARG A 23 8.31 -19.87 7.77
N LYS A 24 7.84 -19.72 6.51
CA LYS A 24 8.68 -19.29 5.37
C LYS A 24 8.66 -17.78 5.11
N ARG A 25 7.88 -16.99 5.86
CA ARG A 25 7.70 -15.55 5.57
C ARG A 25 8.18 -14.69 6.75
N ALA A 26 8.90 -13.63 6.40
CA ALA A 26 9.67 -12.72 7.27
C ALA A 26 10.83 -13.37 8.06
N PRO A 27 11.99 -13.68 7.44
CA PRO A 27 13.18 -14.15 8.16
C PRO A 27 13.70 -13.14 9.20
N PHE A 28 13.58 -11.83 8.93
CA PHE A 28 14.12 -10.78 9.81
C PHE A 28 13.11 -10.20 10.82
N PHE A 29 11.82 -10.13 10.49
CA PHE A 29 10.78 -9.51 11.35
C PHE A 29 9.84 -10.54 11.99
N ARG A 30 10.37 -11.71 12.33
CA ARG A 30 9.57 -12.86 12.81
C ARG A 30 8.74 -12.53 14.06
N TYR A 31 9.22 -11.64 14.93
CA TYR A 31 8.62 -11.29 16.23
C TYR A 31 7.79 -10.00 16.22
N ILE A 32 7.90 -9.16 15.19
CA ILE A 32 7.11 -7.93 15.07
C ILE A 32 6.00 -8.22 14.05
N ARG A 33 4.82 -8.59 14.56
CA ARG A 33 3.63 -8.85 13.76
C ARG A 33 2.45 -8.10 14.34
N ILE A 34 1.78 -7.30 13.51
CA ILE A 34 0.59 -6.55 13.92
C ILE A 34 -0.64 -7.22 13.30
N ASN A 35 -1.38 -7.97 14.11
CA ASN A 35 -2.60 -8.68 13.70
C ASN A 35 -3.85 -7.83 13.92
N LEU A 36 -3.97 -6.72 13.18
CA LEU A 36 -5.15 -5.85 13.23
C LEU A 36 -5.71 -5.64 11.81
N PRO A 37 -6.34 -6.67 11.21
CA PRO A 37 -6.64 -6.71 9.78
C PRO A 37 -7.62 -5.61 9.34
N HIS A 38 -8.61 -5.28 10.17
CA HIS A 38 -9.53 -4.18 9.89
C HIS A 38 -8.87 -2.81 10.03
N LEU A 39 -7.99 -2.63 11.02
CA LEU A 39 -7.24 -1.39 11.20
C LEU A 39 -6.27 -1.16 10.04
N THR A 40 -5.51 -2.18 9.64
CA THR A 40 -4.60 -2.08 8.49
C THR A 40 -5.37 -1.69 7.22
N ARG A 41 -6.56 -2.28 6.99
CA ARG A 41 -7.43 -1.88 5.88
C ARG A 41 -7.85 -0.40 6.00
N ALA A 42 -8.30 0.03 7.17
CA ALA A 42 -8.68 1.42 7.41
C ALA A 42 -7.52 2.38 7.16
N VAL A 43 -6.30 2.03 7.63
CA VAL A 43 -5.08 2.81 7.39
C VAL A 43 -4.74 2.89 5.90
N LEU A 44 -4.85 1.79 5.15
CA LEU A 44 -4.63 1.81 3.70
C LEU A 44 -5.61 2.74 2.98
N LEU A 45 -6.89 2.70 3.33
CA LEU A 45 -7.92 3.57 2.76
C LEU A 45 -7.68 5.03 3.15
N PHE A 46 -7.32 5.27 4.41
CA PHE A 46 -7.01 6.60 4.91
C PHE A 46 -5.82 7.22 4.19
N VAL A 47 -4.72 6.47 4.00
CA VAL A 47 -3.52 6.97 3.32
C VAL A 47 -3.82 7.34 1.86
N ILE A 48 -4.56 6.51 1.12
CA ILE A 48 -4.95 6.85 -0.26
C ILE A 48 -5.99 7.97 -0.31
N GLY A 49 -6.92 8.02 0.65
CA GLY A 49 -7.88 9.11 0.77
C GLY A 49 -7.18 10.45 1.00
N LEU A 50 -6.23 10.51 1.93
CA LEU A 50 -5.43 11.69 2.20
C LEU A 50 -4.60 12.10 0.97
N LEU A 51 -3.98 11.14 0.29
CA LEU A 51 -3.28 11.38 -0.98
C LEU A 51 -4.19 12.04 -2.02
N GLY A 52 -5.40 11.50 -2.21
CA GLY A 52 -6.37 12.05 -3.14
C GLY A 52 -6.84 13.45 -2.77
N VAL A 53 -7.08 13.71 -1.48
CA VAL A 53 -7.42 15.05 -0.98
C VAL A 53 -6.30 16.05 -1.22
N CYS A 54 -5.05 15.68 -0.95
CA CYS A 54 -3.90 16.53 -1.23
C CYS A 54 -3.75 16.81 -2.73
N ALA A 55 -3.90 15.79 -3.58
CA ALA A 55 -3.85 15.95 -5.04
C ALA A 55 -4.93 16.92 -5.54
N PHE A 56 -6.17 16.75 -5.08
CA PHE A 56 -7.29 17.63 -5.40
C PHE A 56 -7.05 19.06 -4.92
N TYR A 57 -6.57 19.21 -3.68
CA TYR A 57 -6.27 20.52 -3.10
C TYR A 57 -5.22 21.26 -3.92
N VAL A 58 -4.13 20.59 -4.33
CA VAL A 58 -3.09 21.19 -5.17
C VAL A 58 -3.64 21.55 -6.55
N SER A 59 -4.44 20.68 -7.20
CA SER A 59 -5.05 21.01 -8.51
C SER A 59 -6.05 22.16 -8.45
N ALA A 60 -6.63 22.43 -7.29
CA ALA A 60 -7.56 23.53 -7.10
C ALA A 60 -6.83 24.87 -6.86
N GLN A 61 -5.50 24.85 -6.68
CA GLN A 61 -4.70 26.06 -6.60
C GLN A 61 -4.26 26.49 -7.99
N ASP A 62 -4.28 27.80 -8.23
CA ASP A 62 -3.79 28.41 -9.46
C ASP A 62 -2.26 28.50 -9.42
N PHE A 63 -1.59 27.35 -9.49
CA PHE A 63 -0.13 27.25 -9.45
C PHE A 63 0.37 26.34 -10.58
N ASP A 64 1.03 26.94 -11.56
CA ASP A 64 1.63 26.22 -12.69
C ASP A 64 2.82 25.37 -12.23
N ILE A 65 2.67 24.04 -12.27
CA ILE A 65 3.75 23.09 -11.91
C ILE A 65 4.48 22.61 -13.17
N PHE A 66 3.72 22.10 -14.13
CA PHE A 66 4.20 21.67 -15.45
C PHE A 66 3.01 21.61 -16.41
N VAL A 67 3.28 21.52 -17.71
CA VAL A 67 2.21 21.48 -18.72
C VAL A 67 1.28 20.29 -18.49
N GLY A 68 0.02 20.57 -18.15
CA GLY A 68 -1.00 19.57 -17.87
C GLY A 68 -1.01 19.02 -16.44
N SER A 69 -0.33 19.68 -15.48
CA SER A 69 -0.32 19.28 -14.07
C SER A 69 -1.70 19.08 -13.49
N ASP A 70 -2.64 19.96 -13.80
CA ASP A 70 -3.99 19.94 -13.23
C ASP A 70 -4.76 18.71 -13.68
N THR A 71 -4.66 18.37 -14.95
CA THR A 71 -5.31 17.17 -15.52
C THR A 71 -4.76 15.92 -14.85
N VAL A 72 -3.44 15.84 -14.66
CA VAL A 72 -2.80 14.70 -13.99
C VAL A 72 -3.20 14.64 -12.51
N LEU A 73 -3.24 15.77 -11.80
CA LEU A 73 -3.62 15.82 -10.39
C LEU A 73 -5.09 15.45 -10.16
N TYR A 74 -6.01 15.95 -11.00
CA TYR A 74 -7.41 15.52 -10.96
C TYR A 74 -7.56 14.03 -11.28
N PHE A 75 -6.75 13.50 -12.20
CA PHE A 75 -6.73 12.07 -12.47
C PHE A 75 -6.25 11.27 -11.25
N VAL A 76 -5.18 11.70 -10.57
CA VAL A 76 -4.70 11.08 -9.32
C VAL A 76 -5.77 11.14 -8.23
N ALA A 77 -6.43 12.29 -8.06
CA ALA A 77 -7.52 12.46 -7.10
C ALA A 77 -8.70 11.53 -7.43
N GLY A 78 -9.11 11.45 -8.70
CA GLY A 78 -10.18 10.57 -9.18
C GLY A 78 -9.87 9.09 -8.98
N LEU A 79 -8.65 8.65 -9.31
CA LEU A 79 -8.20 7.27 -9.03
C LEU A 79 -8.21 6.95 -7.53
N SER A 80 -7.76 7.89 -6.70
CA SER A 80 -7.74 7.73 -5.25
C SER A 80 -9.16 7.63 -4.69
N LEU A 81 -10.07 8.48 -5.16
CA LEU A 81 -11.49 8.41 -4.80
C LEU A 81 -12.10 7.06 -5.21
N ALA A 82 -11.88 6.63 -6.45
CA ALA A 82 -12.37 5.34 -6.94
C ALA A 82 -11.85 4.17 -6.09
N PHE A 83 -10.56 4.19 -5.73
CA PHE A 83 -9.97 3.20 -4.83
C PHE A 83 -10.62 3.20 -3.45
N VAL A 84 -10.79 4.37 -2.82
CA VAL A 84 -11.39 4.48 -1.49
C VAL A 84 -12.84 3.97 -1.51
N LEU A 85 -13.64 4.41 -2.49
CA LEU A 85 -15.02 3.96 -2.65
C LEU A 85 -15.09 2.45 -2.89
N TYR A 86 -14.25 1.91 -3.77
CA TYR A 86 -14.18 0.48 -4.02
C TYR A 86 -13.79 -0.29 -2.74
N GLY A 87 -12.82 0.22 -1.99
CA GLY A 87 -12.37 -0.35 -0.73
C GLY A 87 -13.38 -0.28 0.41
N MET A 88 -14.27 0.71 0.40
CA MET A 88 -15.39 0.81 1.35
C MET A 88 -16.55 -0.11 0.97
N ILE A 89 -16.96 -0.11 -0.30
CA ILE A 89 -18.12 -0.88 -0.80
C ILE A 89 -17.80 -2.38 -0.82
N PHE A 90 -16.65 -2.77 -1.37
CA PHE A 90 -16.26 -4.17 -1.53
C PHE A 90 -15.36 -4.62 -0.38
N TYR A 91 -15.90 -4.58 0.85
CA TYR A 91 -15.15 -4.86 2.09
C TYR A 91 -14.52 -6.26 2.14
N LYS A 92 -15.08 -7.24 1.42
CA LYS A 92 -14.59 -8.64 1.35
C LYS A 92 -13.50 -8.87 0.31
N GLN A 93 -13.17 -7.86 -0.50
CA GLN A 93 -12.18 -8.00 -1.57
C GLN A 93 -10.79 -7.58 -1.12
N ARG A 94 -9.78 -8.20 -1.73
CA ARG A 94 -8.37 -7.85 -1.55
C ARG A 94 -8.03 -6.61 -2.38
N VAL A 95 -8.18 -5.44 -1.77
CA VAL A 95 -8.09 -4.17 -2.51
C VAL A 95 -6.69 -3.57 -2.58
N TRP A 96 -5.76 -3.96 -1.70
CA TRP A 96 -4.47 -3.25 -1.54
C TRP A 96 -3.47 -3.39 -2.70
N ASP A 97 -3.71 -4.30 -3.64
CA ASP A 97 -2.92 -4.35 -4.87
C ASP A 97 -3.30 -3.19 -5.82
N PHE A 98 -4.56 -2.76 -5.82
CA PHE A 98 -5.04 -1.68 -6.66
C PHE A 98 -4.59 -0.29 -6.19
N GLY A 99 -4.33 -0.10 -4.89
CA GLY A 99 -3.88 1.19 -4.37
C GLY A 99 -2.44 1.54 -4.75
N LEU A 100 -1.69 0.60 -5.32
CA LEU A 100 -0.41 0.89 -5.97
C LEU A 100 -0.57 1.87 -7.13
N LEU A 101 -1.69 1.82 -7.85
CA LEU A 101 -1.94 2.69 -9.00
C LEU A 101 -1.98 4.17 -8.61
N PRO A 102 -2.85 4.64 -7.69
CA PRO A 102 -2.85 6.03 -7.25
C PRO A 102 -1.54 6.41 -6.53
N ALA A 103 -0.91 5.50 -5.78
CA ALA A 103 0.36 5.76 -5.11
C ALA A 103 1.50 6.04 -6.11
N PHE A 104 1.67 5.19 -7.12
CA PHE A 104 2.68 5.41 -8.17
C PHE A 104 2.35 6.63 -9.02
N ALA A 105 1.08 6.82 -9.39
CA ALA A 105 0.67 8.01 -10.14
C ALA A 105 1.04 9.29 -9.39
N ALA A 106 0.76 9.37 -8.08
CA ALA A 106 1.17 10.50 -7.25
C ALA A 106 2.69 10.70 -7.19
N LEU A 107 3.47 9.62 -7.05
CA LEU A 107 4.94 9.70 -7.01
C LEU A 107 5.53 10.13 -8.36
N PHE A 108 4.98 9.66 -9.48
CA PHE A 108 5.39 10.11 -10.81
C PHE A 108 5.01 11.57 -11.05
N THR A 109 3.82 12.00 -10.61
CA THR A 109 3.42 13.41 -10.65
C THR A 109 4.36 14.28 -9.82
N TYR A 110 4.71 13.82 -8.62
CA TYR A 110 5.67 14.51 -7.76
C TYR A 110 7.04 14.65 -8.45
N ALA A 111 7.55 13.55 -9.00
CA ALA A 111 8.81 13.53 -9.74
C ALA A 111 8.76 14.44 -10.97
N GLY A 112 7.65 14.47 -11.70
CA GLY A 112 7.43 15.39 -12.83
C GLY A 112 7.53 16.85 -12.40
N GLY A 113 6.96 17.20 -11.24
CA GLY A 113 7.08 18.56 -10.69
C GLY A 113 8.52 18.95 -10.32
N LEU A 114 9.41 17.99 -10.00
CA LEU A 114 10.83 18.29 -9.77
C LEU A 114 11.55 18.79 -11.04
N PHE A 115 11.04 18.44 -12.22
CA PHE A 115 11.57 18.91 -13.51
C PHE A 115 10.85 20.14 -14.04
N GLY A 116 9.79 20.60 -13.36
CA GLY A 116 9.09 21.85 -13.62
C GLY A 116 9.25 22.83 -12.45
N THR A 117 8.18 23.52 -12.13
CA THR A 117 8.06 24.42 -10.98
C THR A 117 7.31 23.69 -9.85
N ALA A 118 7.98 22.80 -9.12
CA ALA A 118 7.38 22.16 -7.96
C ALA A 118 6.79 23.21 -6.99
N PRO A 119 5.59 23.00 -6.43
CA PRO A 119 4.92 23.97 -5.56
C PRO A 119 5.57 23.99 -4.16
N TYR A 120 6.81 24.44 -4.09
CA TYR A 120 7.53 24.68 -2.84
C TYR A 120 7.40 26.14 -2.43
N VAL A 121 7.54 26.41 -1.13
CA VAL A 121 7.47 27.77 -0.59
C VAL A 121 8.51 28.68 -1.24
N TRP A 122 9.72 28.18 -1.51
CA TRP A 122 10.77 28.93 -2.19
C TRP A 122 10.51 29.13 -3.70
N ASN A 123 9.57 28.38 -4.28
CA ASN A 123 9.09 28.55 -5.66
C ASN A 123 7.83 29.44 -5.72
N GLY A 124 7.43 30.08 -4.61
CA GLY A 124 6.30 31.00 -4.55
C GLY A 124 4.96 30.36 -4.22
N ALA A 125 4.91 29.06 -3.90
CA ALA A 125 3.67 28.41 -3.48
C ALA A 125 3.29 28.80 -2.04
N GLU A 126 1.99 28.85 -1.75
CA GLU A 126 1.49 29.01 -0.39
C GLU A 126 1.93 27.82 0.50
N LEU A 127 2.11 28.08 1.80
CA LEU A 127 2.53 27.08 2.79
C LEU A 127 1.68 25.80 2.73
N TYR A 128 0.36 25.93 2.62
CA TYR A 128 -0.56 24.79 2.57
C TYR A 128 -0.45 24.00 1.27
N THR A 129 -0.23 24.66 0.13
CA THR A 129 0.00 24.02 -1.17
C THR A 129 1.29 23.20 -1.14
N ALA A 130 2.36 23.78 -0.60
CA ALA A 130 3.62 23.08 -0.42
C ALA A 130 3.52 21.91 0.55
N ALA A 131 2.77 22.07 1.65
CA ALA A 131 2.50 20.98 2.58
C ALA A 131 1.70 19.86 1.92
N ALA A 132 0.65 20.19 1.16
CA ALA A 132 -0.17 19.20 0.46
C ALA A 132 0.63 18.43 -0.59
N TRP A 133 1.46 19.11 -1.38
CA TRP A 133 2.35 18.50 -2.36
C TRP A 133 3.30 17.46 -1.74
N ASN A 134 3.96 17.83 -0.64
CA ASN A 134 4.85 16.91 0.07
C ASN A 134 4.10 15.79 0.78
N THR A 135 2.94 16.08 1.37
CA THR A 135 2.08 15.07 2.02
C THR A 135 1.62 14.03 1.00
N MET A 136 1.23 14.44 -0.20
CA MET A 136 0.88 13.54 -1.30
C MET A 136 2.01 12.55 -1.61
N MET A 137 3.26 13.03 -1.68
CA MET A 137 4.44 12.17 -1.88
C MET A 137 4.67 11.23 -0.69
N PHE A 138 4.60 11.72 0.54
CA PHE A 138 4.75 10.88 1.73
C PHE A 138 3.66 9.81 1.83
N CYS A 139 2.41 10.12 1.46
CA CYS A 139 1.35 9.13 1.37
C CYS A 139 1.65 8.07 0.29
N GLY A 140 2.20 8.47 -0.86
CA GLY A 140 2.65 7.55 -1.90
C GLY A 140 3.69 6.56 -1.37
N PHE A 141 4.78 7.06 -0.76
CA PHE A 141 5.79 6.19 -0.14
C PHE A 141 5.23 5.37 1.02
N GLY A 142 4.42 5.98 1.88
CA GLY A 142 3.77 5.32 3.01
C GLY A 142 2.92 4.14 2.55
N TYR A 143 2.18 4.30 1.46
CA TYR A 143 1.40 3.20 0.87
C TYR A 143 2.29 2.08 0.35
N LEU A 144 3.38 2.40 -0.36
CA LEU A 144 4.34 1.39 -0.83
C LEU A 144 4.95 0.60 0.34
N LEU A 145 5.29 1.29 1.44
CA LEU A 145 5.81 0.67 2.66
C LEU A 145 4.76 -0.24 3.32
N LEU A 146 3.51 0.22 3.44
CA LEU A 146 2.41 -0.60 3.97
C LEU A 146 2.17 -1.84 3.10
N ARG A 147 2.15 -1.68 1.78
CA ARG A 147 1.96 -2.79 0.84
C ARG A 147 3.12 -3.77 0.87
N TRP A 148 4.35 -3.29 1.01
CA TRP A 148 5.52 -4.12 1.23
C TRP A 148 5.41 -4.90 2.54
N ALA A 149 5.02 -4.23 3.64
CA ALA A 149 4.85 -4.84 4.95
C ALA A 149 3.76 -5.94 4.95
N ILE A 150 2.66 -5.74 4.21
CA ILE A 150 1.62 -6.77 3.99
C ILE A 150 2.18 -7.93 3.17
N GLY A 151 2.93 -7.65 2.11
CA GLY A 151 3.52 -8.69 1.24
C GLY A 151 4.59 -9.53 1.97
N TYR A 152 5.35 -8.90 2.85
CA TYR A 152 6.40 -9.53 3.65
C TYR A 152 5.84 -10.34 4.83
N GLY A 153 4.62 -10.03 5.28
CA GLY A 153 3.94 -10.69 6.41
C GLY A 153 4.19 -10.04 7.78
N VAL A 154 4.53 -8.74 7.80
CA VAL A 154 4.60 -7.92 9.03
C VAL A 154 3.21 -7.44 9.44
N LEU A 155 2.39 -7.06 8.45
CA LEU A 155 1.03 -6.58 8.63
C LEU A 155 0.02 -7.57 8.05
N VAL A 156 -1.09 -7.72 8.75
CA VAL A 156 -2.28 -8.46 8.28
C VAL A 156 -3.33 -7.43 7.86
N ALA A 157 -4.02 -7.66 6.74
CA ALA A 157 -5.09 -6.80 6.24
C ALA A 157 -6.33 -7.63 5.87
N TYR A 158 -7.52 -7.14 6.19
CA TYR A 158 -8.78 -7.82 5.90
C TYR A 158 -9.17 -7.67 4.42
N PRO A 159 -9.56 -8.73 3.69
CA PRO A 159 -9.77 -10.12 4.13
C PRO A 159 -8.46 -10.87 4.37
N ASP A 160 -8.37 -11.59 5.49
CA ASP A 160 -7.17 -12.37 5.77
C ASP A 160 -7.02 -13.53 4.77
N SER A 161 -5.80 -13.68 4.26
CA SER A 161 -5.38 -14.78 3.38
C SER A 161 -4.12 -15.47 3.90
N GLN A 162 -3.64 -15.05 5.07
CA GLN A 162 -2.40 -15.52 5.67
C GLN A 162 -2.65 -16.72 6.60
N GLY A 163 -3.92 -17.05 6.87
CA GLY A 163 -4.29 -18.25 7.62
C GLY A 163 -3.91 -18.14 9.09
N PHE A 164 -4.09 -16.94 9.67
CA PHE A 164 -3.94 -16.79 11.11
C PHE A 164 -5.15 -17.44 11.78
N GLU A 165 -4.95 -18.68 12.24
CA GLU A 165 -5.73 -19.22 13.34
C GLU A 165 -5.11 -18.64 14.62
N ASP A 166 -5.88 -17.85 15.36
CA ASP A 166 -5.54 -17.52 16.75
C ASP A 166 -5.51 -18.80 17.60
#